data_AF-A0A975AEE6-F1
#
_entry.id   AF-A0A975AEE6-F1
#
_cell.length_a   1.000
_cell.length_b   1.000
_cell.length_c   1.000
_cell.angle_alpha   90.00
_cell.angle_beta   90.00
_cell.angle_gamma   90.00
#
_symmetry.space_group_name_H-M   'P 1'
#
loop_
_entity.id
_entity.type
_entity.pdbx_description
1 polymer ?
#
loop_
_entity_poly.entity_id
_entity_poly.type
_entity_poly.pdbx_seq_one_letter_code
_entity_poly.pdbx_strand_id
1 'polypeptide(L)'
;MCKKIICEVCGNEFDSSEINEFDGEILCDDCYDELTVNCSICGKTMLRESAMEHNDRFFCNTCFNNNYRYCTECDEVIPLSEIYYYEDEPYCRSCYNKIDYYIKDYNYKPEPIFFGDGNKYLGVELEIDEGGESEYNAQLIQDIANNKDSHIYIKHDSSLDEGMEIVTHPMTLDYHKNNMPWKEVLEKAKDLDYSSHYTETAGLHVHVNKNFFGSSIEEQDERISRVLFFVENNWDKIVCFSRRTEDNIRRWAYKYDIKSNPKDVLDKAKRNSSRYTCVNITNISTIEFRVFRGTLKYNTLIATLQFVDEICNVAFSMSDKEIHNLTWNKFINRLNPYAVPELITYLEERKLYTRKVGVK
;
A
#
# COMPACT_ATOMS: atom_id res chain seq x y z
N MET A 1 -78.60 -20.19 -21.84
CA MET A 1 -77.46 -21.06 -22.20
C MET A 1 -76.21 -20.27 -21.90
N CYS A 2 -75.39 -20.71 -20.94
CA CYS A 2 -74.05 -20.14 -20.78
C CYS A 2 -73.22 -20.47 -22.02
N LYS A 3 -72.49 -19.48 -22.53
CA LYS A 3 -71.61 -19.66 -23.68
C LYS A 3 -70.37 -20.40 -23.18
N LYS A 4 -70.13 -21.60 -23.71
CA LYS A 4 -68.91 -22.36 -23.44
C LYS A 4 -67.77 -21.82 -24.31
N ILE A 5 -66.58 -21.72 -23.73
CA ILE A 5 -65.36 -21.23 -24.37
C ILE A 5 -64.25 -22.26 -24.11
N ILE A 6 -63.39 -22.49 -25.10
CA ILE A 6 -62.28 -23.47 -25.02
C ILE A 6 -61.03 -22.76 -24.50
N CYS A 7 -60.38 -23.33 -23.48
CA CYS A 7 -59.06 -22.90 -23.03
C CYS A 7 -58.00 -23.28 -24.06
N GLU A 8 -57.16 -22.34 -24.47
CA GLU A 8 -56.16 -22.53 -25.53
C GLU A 8 -54.94 -23.36 -25.08
N VAL A 9 -54.77 -23.55 -23.77
CA VAL A 9 -53.65 -24.33 -23.19
C VAL A 9 -54.06 -25.78 -22.92
N CYS A 10 -55.14 -26.02 -22.16
CA CYS A 10 -55.55 -27.38 -21.79
C CYS A 10 -56.57 -28.00 -22.75
N GLY A 11 -57.18 -27.21 -23.64
CA GLY A 11 -58.15 -27.68 -24.64
C GLY A 11 -59.54 -28.03 -24.11
N ASN A 12 -59.80 -27.82 -22.81
CA ASN A 12 -61.10 -28.13 -22.19
C ASN A 12 -62.12 -26.97 -22.37
N GLU A 13 -63.41 -27.29 -22.29
CA GLU A 13 -64.52 -26.32 -22.37
C GLU A 13 -64.95 -25.84 -20.98
N PHE A 14 -64.96 -24.53 -20.77
CA PHE A 14 -65.37 -23.89 -19.52
C PHE A 14 -66.52 -22.90 -19.75
N ASP A 15 -67.22 -22.54 -18.67
CA ASP A 15 -68.19 -21.43 -18.75
C ASP A 15 -67.46 -20.10 -18.91
N SER A 16 -68.09 -19.14 -19.58
CA SER A 16 -67.49 -17.81 -19.83
C SER A 16 -67.11 -17.03 -18.56
N SER A 17 -67.52 -17.48 -17.38
CA SER A 17 -67.15 -16.90 -16.07
C SER A 17 -65.87 -17.48 -15.46
N GLU A 18 -65.31 -18.55 -16.03
CA GLU A 18 -64.13 -19.30 -15.55
C GLU A 18 -62.95 -19.16 -16.53
N ILE A 19 -62.95 -18.06 -17.30
CA ILE A 19 -62.03 -17.80 -18.40
C ILE A 19 -61.40 -16.42 -18.20
N ASN A 20 -60.09 -16.38 -18.35
CA ASN A 20 -59.25 -15.20 -18.30
C ASN A 20 -58.63 -14.96 -19.68
N GLU A 21 -58.53 -13.69 -20.09
CA GLU A 21 -57.78 -13.29 -21.29
C GLU A 21 -56.43 -12.72 -20.85
N PHE A 22 -55.34 -13.30 -21.32
CA PHE A 22 -54.00 -12.85 -21.00
C PHE A 22 -53.09 -12.91 -22.22
N ASP A 23 -52.46 -11.78 -22.56
CA ASP A 23 -51.61 -11.60 -23.74
C ASP A 23 -52.23 -12.08 -25.08
N GLY A 24 -53.56 -11.96 -25.19
CA GLY A 24 -54.32 -12.38 -26.37
C GLY A 24 -54.70 -13.86 -26.41
N GLU A 25 -54.33 -14.64 -25.39
CA GLU A 25 -54.74 -16.03 -25.22
C GLU A 25 -55.90 -16.18 -24.24
N ILE A 26 -56.73 -17.21 -24.46
CA ILE A 26 -57.89 -17.53 -23.64
C ILE A 26 -57.54 -18.71 -22.71
N LEU A 27 -57.48 -18.44 -21.41
CA LEU A 27 -57.03 -19.38 -20.38
C LEU A 27 -58.16 -19.69 -19.39
N CYS A 28 -58.32 -20.95 -18.97
CA CYS A 28 -59.14 -21.26 -17.78
C CYS A 28 -58.42 -20.81 -16.51
N ASP A 29 -59.16 -20.70 -15.40
CA ASP A 29 -58.60 -20.27 -14.09
C ASP A 29 -57.35 -21.07 -13.69
N ASP A 30 -57.39 -22.40 -13.79
CA ASP A 30 -56.25 -23.27 -13.47
C ASP A 30 -55.01 -22.95 -14.33
N CYS A 31 -55.17 -22.84 -15.66
CA CYS A 31 -54.06 -22.53 -16.55
C CYS A 31 -53.54 -21.10 -16.34
N TYR A 32 -54.41 -20.15 -16.02
CA TYR A 32 -54.03 -18.79 -15.71
C TYR A 32 -53.17 -18.71 -14.43
N ASP A 33 -53.58 -19.41 -13.37
CA ASP A 33 -52.86 -19.44 -12.09
C ASP A 33 -51.52 -20.21 -12.18
N GLU A 34 -51.45 -21.25 -13.02
CA GLU A 34 -50.20 -21.97 -13.27
C GLU A 34 -49.20 -21.13 -14.08
N LEU A 35 -49.67 -20.51 -15.18
CA LEU A 35 -48.80 -19.84 -16.15
C LEU A 35 -48.46 -18.40 -15.78
N THR A 36 -49.25 -17.73 -14.94
CA THR A 36 -49.05 -16.31 -14.62
C THR A 36 -48.66 -16.07 -13.18
N VAL A 37 -47.98 -14.95 -12.95
CA VAL A 37 -47.60 -14.45 -11.62
C VAL A 37 -47.74 -12.93 -11.58
N ASN A 38 -47.97 -12.40 -10.38
CA ASN A 38 -48.07 -10.96 -10.17
C ASN A 38 -46.76 -10.39 -9.61
N CYS A 39 -46.32 -9.26 -10.15
CA CYS A 39 -45.18 -8.54 -9.61
C CYS A 39 -45.47 -8.12 -8.17
N SER A 40 -44.59 -8.48 -7.24
CA SER A 40 -44.73 -8.15 -5.82
C SER A 40 -44.57 -6.65 -5.50
N ILE A 41 -44.12 -5.84 -6.45
CA ILE A 41 -43.92 -4.39 -6.29
C ILE A 41 -45.00 -3.59 -7.01
N CYS A 42 -45.19 -3.79 -8.32
CA CYS A 42 -46.13 -3.01 -9.11
C CYS A 42 -47.48 -3.68 -9.37
N GLY A 43 -47.66 -4.95 -8.97
CA GLY A 43 -48.90 -5.71 -9.18
C GLY A 43 -49.15 -6.17 -10.63
N LYS A 44 -48.26 -5.85 -11.58
CA LYS A 44 -48.39 -6.28 -12.98
C LYS A 44 -48.38 -7.81 -13.09
N THR A 45 -49.39 -8.38 -13.75
CA THR A 45 -49.41 -9.79 -14.16
C THR A 45 -48.46 -10.03 -15.33
N MET A 46 -47.71 -11.12 -15.27
CA MET A 46 -46.78 -11.56 -16.32
C MET A 46 -46.74 -13.10 -16.40
N LEU A 47 -46.25 -13.64 -17.51
CA LEU A 47 -45.92 -15.05 -17.61
C LEU A 47 -44.86 -15.41 -16.55
N ARG A 48 -45.03 -16.54 -15.87
CA ARG A 48 -44.12 -17.05 -14.83
C ARG A 48 -42.69 -17.17 -15.35
N GLU A 49 -42.51 -17.66 -16.59
CA GLU A 49 -41.20 -17.78 -17.24
C GLU A 49 -40.52 -16.43 -17.55
N SER A 50 -41.28 -15.33 -17.60
CA SER A 50 -40.77 -13.98 -17.83
C SER A 50 -40.52 -13.20 -16.53
N ALA A 51 -40.82 -13.80 -15.38
CA ALA A 51 -40.66 -13.17 -14.08
C ALA A 51 -39.27 -13.46 -13.50
N MET A 52 -38.69 -12.46 -12.84
CA MET A 52 -37.54 -12.67 -11.97
C MET A 52 -38.04 -13.22 -10.63
N GLU A 53 -37.49 -14.34 -10.17
CA GLU A 53 -37.88 -14.98 -8.91
C GLU A 53 -36.81 -14.74 -7.83
N HIS A 54 -37.24 -14.30 -6.65
CA HIS A 54 -36.37 -14.17 -5.48
C HIS A 54 -37.18 -14.25 -4.18
N ASN A 55 -36.76 -15.09 -3.22
CA ASN A 55 -37.43 -15.30 -1.93
C ASN A 55 -38.94 -15.60 -2.06
N ASP A 56 -39.30 -16.57 -2.91
CA ASP A 56 -40.69 -16.98 -3.19
C ASP A 56 -41.59 -15.85 -3.71
N ARG A 57 -40.99 -14.80 -4.29
CA ARG A 57 -41.68 -13.65 -4.88
C ARG A 57 -41.27 -13.46 -6.33
N PHE A 58 -42.22 -12.99 -7.13
CA PHE A 58 -42.04 -12.71 -8.54
C PHE A 58 -41.96 -11.21 -8.81
N PHE A 59 -41.07 -10.81 -9.70
CA PHE A 59 -40.82 -9.42 -10.06
C PHE A 59 -40.77 -9.25 -11.58
N CYS A 60 -41.35 -8.18 -12.11
CA CYS A 60 -41.07 -7.81 -13.49
C CYS A 60 -39.64 -7.29 -13.60
N ASN A 61 -39.04 -7.41 -14.78
CA ASN A 61 -37.67 -6.98 -15.05
C ASN A 61 -37.39 -5.53 -14.58
N THR A 62 -38.32 -4.60 -14.82
CA THR A 62 -38.18 -3.21 -14.37
C THR A 62 -38.13 -3.07 -12.85
N CYS A 63 -39.06 -3.72 -12.13
CA CYS A 63 -39.10 -3.66 -10.68
C CYS A 63 -37.88 -4.37 -10.05
N PHE A 64 -37.43 -5.48 -10.64
CA PHE A 64 -36.22 -6.17 -10.20
C PHE A 64 -34.99 -5.26 -10.38
N ASN A 65 -34.75 -4.74 -11.58
CA ASN A 65 -33.60 -3.88 -11.88
C ASN A 65 -33.64 -2.50 -11.19
N ASN A 66 -34.79 -2.07 -10.66
CA ASN A 66 -34.86 -0.86 -9.85
C ASN A 66 -34.58 -1.09 -8.35
N ASN A 67 -34.49 -2.35 -7.91
CA ASN A 67 -34.37 -2.68 -6.48
C ASN A 67 -33.25 -3.69 -6.17
N TYR A 68 -32.79 -4.47 -7.16
CA TYR A 68 -31.85 -5.57 -6.97
C TYR A 68 -30.82 -5.68 -8.11
N ARG A 69 -29.69 -6.33 -7.82
CA ARG A 69 -28.70 -6.83 -8.81
C ARG A 69 -28.28 -8.25 -8.43
N TYR A 70 -27.71 -8.98 -9.37
CA TYR A 70 -27.00 -10.22 -9.08
C TYR A 70 -25.55 -9.91 -8.69
N CYS A 71 -25.00 -10.62 -7.72
CA CYS A 71 -23.59 -10.61 -7.41
C CYS A 71 -22.81 -11.18 -8.60
N THR A 72 -21.78 -10.48 -9.06
CA THR A 72 -20.94 -10.93 -10.18
C THR A 72 -20.23 -12.26 -9.92
N GLU A 73 -19.91 -12.58 -8.66
CA GLU A 73 -19.16 -13.80 -8.31
C GLU A 73 -20.06 -15.00 -7.97
N CYS A 74 -21.14 -14.79 -7.21
CA CYS A 74 -21.94 -15.90 -6.65
C CYS A 74 -23.40 -15.93 -7.11
N ASP A 75 -23.79 -15.03 -8.02
CA ASP A 75 -25.16 -14.88 -8.52
C ASP A 75 -26.22 -14.64 -7.41
N GLU A 76 -25.80 -14.25 -6.21
CA GLU A 76 -26.72 -13.88 -5.13
C GLU A 76 -27.49 -12.61 -5.50
N VAL A 77 -28.80 -12.58 -5.28
CA VAL A 77 -29.62 -11.37 -5.48
C VAL A 77 -29.39 -10.41 -4.31
N ILE A 78 -28.87 -9.22 -4.61
CA ILE A 78 -28.49 -8.19 -3.65
C ILE A 78 -29.43 -6.98 -3.81
N PRO A 79 -30.04 -6.45 -2.74
CA PRO A 79 -30.73 -5.16 -2.78
C PRO A 79 -29.77 -4.03 -3.20
N LEU A 80 -30.22 -3.07 -4.00
CA LEU A 80 -29.39 -1.92 -4.42
C LEU A 80 -28.73 -1.15 -3.26
N SER A 81 -29.35 -1.16 -2.07
CA SER A 81 -28.83 -0.54 -0.86
C SER A 81 -27.66 -1.28 -0.20
N GLU A 82 -27.39 -2.52 -0.61
CA GLU A 82 -26.40 -3.41 0.00
C GLU A 82 -25.31 -3.85 -0.99
N ILE A 83 -25.29 -3.26 -2.19
CA ILE A 83 -24.28 -3.55 -3.21
C ILE A 83 -22.96 -2.87 -2.86
N TYR A 84 -21.88 -3.63 -3.04
CA TYR A 84 -20.53 -3.11 -3.07
C TYR A 84 -20.03 -3.17 -4.52
N TYR A 85 -19.46 -2.08 -5.04
CA TYR A 85 -18.99 -2.03 -6.43
C TYR A 85 -17.48 -2.22 -6.50
N TYR A 86 -17.02 -3.04 -7.44
CA TYR A 86 -15.61 -3.19 -7.83
C TYR A 86 -15.55 -3.21 -9.36
N GLU A 87 -14.73 -2.35 -9.97
CA GLU A 87 -14.64 -2.17 -11.43
C GLU A 87 -16.02 -2.01 -12.11
N ASP A 88 -16.90 -1.20 -11.50
CA ASP A 88 -18.30 -0.98 -11.93
C ASP A 88 -19.22 -2.21 -11.87
N GLU A 89 -18.74 -3.34 -11.35
CA GLU A 89 -19.49 -4.59 -11.19
C GLU A 89 -20.04 -4.75 -9.75
N PRO A 90 -21.28 -5.26 -9.57
CA PRO A 90 -21.92 -5.39 -8.26
C PRO A 90 -21.55 -6.69 -7.52
N TYR A 91 -21.12 -6.58 -6.26
CA TYR A 91 -20.78 -7.70 -5.39
C TYR A 91 -21.59 -7.70 -4.10
N CYS A 92 -21.91 -8.90 -3.59
CA CYS A 92 -22.41 -9.05 -2.23
C CYS A 92 -21.25 -8.84 -1.25
N ARG A 93 -21.56 -8.49 -0.01
CA ARG A 93 -20.53 -8.22 1.01
C ARG A 93 -19.52 -9.36 1.17
N SER A 94 -19.98 -10.60 1.11
CA SER A 94 -19.11 -11.78 1.28
C SER A 94 -18.10 -11.90 0.14
N CYS A 95 -18.56 -11.74 -1.10
CA CYS A 95 -17.70 -11.82 -2.29
C CYS A 95 -16.79 -10.59 -2.42
N TYR A 96 -17.31 -9.39 -2.14
CA TYR A 96 -16.52 -8.15 -2.13
C TYR A 96 -15.36 -8.22 -1.13
N ASN A 97 -15.61 -8.75 0.08
CA ASN A 97 -14.56 -8.89 1.09
C ASN A 97 -13.48 -9.93 0.74
N LYS A 98 -13.71 -10.77 -0.29
CA LYS A 98 -12.72 -11.72 -0.80
C LYS A 98 -11.88 -11.13 -1.94
N ILE A 99 -12.25 -9.95 -2.46
CA ILE A 99 -11.46 -9.26 -3.46
C ILE A 99 -10.14 -8.87 -2.82
N ASP A 100 -9.06 -9.48 -3.30
CA ASP A 100 -7.71 -9.19 -2.83
C ASP A 100 -7.14 -8.02 -3.63
N TYR A 101 -7.35 -6.81 -3.14
CA TYR A 101 -6.83 -5.58 -3.74
C TYR A 101 -5.30 -5.62 -3.81
N TYR A 102 -4.71 -5.22 -4.94
CA TYR A 102 -3.27 -5.04 -5.05
C TYR A 102 -2.80 -3.84 -4.21
N ILE A 103 -3.63 -2.81 -4.06
CA ILE A 103 -3.39 -1.70 -3.14
C ILE A 103 -4.09 -1.98 -1.82
N LYS A 104 -3.29 -2.18 -0.77
CA LYS A 104 -3.79 -2.48 0.57
C LYS A 104 -4.11 -1.19 1.34
N ASP A 105 -4.94 -1.30 2.37
CA ASP A 105 -5.21 -0.19 3.29
C ASP A 105 -3.92 0.38 3.92
N TYR A 106 -3.95 1.65 4.30
CA TYR A 106 -2.80 2.34 4.91
C TYR A 106 -2.27 1.68 6.21
N ASN A 107 -3.11 0.91 6.91
CA ASN A 107 -2.74 0.16 8.13
C ASN A 107 -2.30 -1.28 7.84
N TYR A 108 -2.37 -1.75 6.59
CA TYR A 108 -2.02 -3.10 6.24
C TYR A 108 -0.56 -3.38 6.60
N LYS A 109 -0.36 -4.43 7.41
CA LYS A 109 0.95 -4.81 7.93
C LYS A 109 1.00 -6.33 8.05
N PRO A 110 1.48 -7.05 7.03
CA PRO A 110 1.57 -8.50 7.06
C PRO A 110 2.66 -8.97 8.02
N GLU A 111 2.67 -10.25 8.36
CA GLU A 111 3.79 -10.87 9.06
C GLU A 111 5.08 -10.72 8.21
N PRO A 112 6.18 -10.19 8.79
CA PRO A 112 7.37 -9.88 8.01
C PRO A 112 8.12 -11.15 7.57
N ILE A 113 8.37 -11.26 6.27
CA ILE A 113 9.28 -12.24 5.67
C ILE A 113 10.68 -11.62 5.64
N PHE A 114 11.68 -12.25 6.25
CA PHE A 114 13.04 -11.72 6.31
C PHE A 114 13.89 -12.29 5.17
N PHE A 115 14.45 -11.42 4.33
CA PHE A 115 15.25 -11.81 3.18
C PHE A 115 16.74 -11.53 3.36
N GLY A 116 17.57 -12.53 3.02
CA GLY A 116 19.02 -12.47 3.09
C GLY A 116 19.61 -12.88 4.44
N ASP A 117 20.92 -13.14 4.45
CA ASP A 117 21.62 -13.64 5.63
C ASP A 117 22.20 -12.50 6.45
N GLY A 118 21.81 -12.40 7.74
CA GLY A 118 22.35 -11.41 8.66
C GLY A 118 21.43 -11.09 9.83
N ASN A 119 21.82 -10.09 10.61
CA ASN A 119 21.07 -9.60 11.76
C ASN A 119 20.53 -8.16 11.60
N LYS A 120 20.95 -7.46 10.54
CA LYS A 120 20.49 -6.11 10.20
C LYS A 120 19.65 -6.17 8.93
N TYR A 121 18.38 -5.84 9.10
CA TYR A 121 17.40 -5.79 8.03
C TYR A 121 16.91 -4.37 7.85
N LEU A 122 16.77 -3.99 6.58
CA LEU A 122 16.23 -2.74 6.11
C LEU A 122 14.85 -3.01 5.52
N GLY A 123 13.83 -2.28 5.96
CA GLY A 123 12.53 -2.22 5.28
C GLY A 123 12.42 -0.90 4.56
N VAL A 124 11.88 -0.89 3.35
CA VAL A 124 11.75 0.32 2.53
C VAL A 124 10.28 0.65 2.33
N GLU A 125 9.91 1.90 2.58
CA GLU A 125 8.65 2.49 2.11
C GLU A 125 9.02 3.55 1.07
N LEU A 126 8.65 3.33 -0.19
CA LEU A 126 8.90 4.23 -1.31
C LEU A 126 7.57 4.76 -1.84
N GLU A 127 7.33 6.04 -1.63
CA GLU A 127 6.14 6.73 -2.12
C GLU A 127 6.32 7.12 -3.59
N ILE A 128 5.33 6.82 -4.42
CA ILE A 128 5.25 7.19 -5.85
C ILE A 128 3.91 7.90 -6.10
N ASP A 129 3.92 8.97 -6.89
CA ASP A 129 2.80 9.91 -7.08
C ASP A 129 2.60 10.21 -8.58
N GLU A 130 1.63 11.06 -8.91
CA GLU A 130 1.22 11.53 -10.25
C GLU A 130 0.58 10.47 -11.17
N GLY A 131 0.88 9.18 -10.98
CA GLY A 131 0.33 8.08 -11.80
C GLY A 131 -1.05 7.58 -11.35
N GLY A 132 -1.65 8.19 -10.33
CA GLY A 132 -2.93 7.81 -9.74
C GLY A 132 -2.84 6.59 -8.80
N GLU A 133 -3.86 6.40 -7.98
CA GLU A 133 -4.02 5.19 -7.18
C GLU A 133 -4.72 4.09 -8.00
N SER A 134 -3.92 3.29 -8.73
CA SER A 134 -4.42 2.33 -9.73
C SER A 134 -4.08 0.88 -9.39
N GLU A 135 -5.13 0.07 -9.18
CA GLU A 135 -5.03 -1.39 -8.96
C GLU A 135 -4.26 -2.11 -10.07
N TYR A 136 -4.53 -1.74 -11.33
CA TYR A 136 -3.82 -2.30 -12.49
C TYR A 136 -2.32 -1.95 -12.47
N ASN A 137 -1.97 -0.70 -12.17
CA ASN A 137 -0.56 -0.30 -12.06
C ASN A 137 0.14 -1.01 -10.89
N ALA A 138 -0.55 -1.11 -9.75
CA ALA A 138 -0.06 -1.81 -8.56
C ALA A 138 0.19 -3.30 -8.85
N GLN A 139 -0.70 -3.95 -9.60
CA GLN A 139 -0.52 -5.33 -10.07
C GLN A 139 0.75 -5.44 -10.91
N LEU A 140 0.92 -4.61 -11.95
CA LEU A 140 2.09 -4.68 -12.84
C LEU A 140 3.43 -4.49 -12.11
N ILE A 141 3.46 -3.63 -11.08
CA ILE A 141 4.64 -3.43 -10.24
C ILE A 141 4.88 -4.65 -9.35
N GLN A 142 3.83 -5.18 -8.72
CA GLN A 142 3.93 -6.37 -7.87
C GLN A 142 4.32 -7.61 -8.66
N ASP A 143 3.83 -7.80 -9.89
CA ASP A 143 4.20 -8.94 -10.73
C ASP A 143 5.72 -8.98 -11.03
N ILE A 144 6.35 -7.82 -11.16
CA ILE A 144 7.81 -7.71 -11.33
C ILE A 144 8.53 -8.02 -10.01
N ALA A 145 8.13 -7.32 -8.95
CA ALA A 145 8.80 -7.42 -7.66
C ALA A 145 8.63 -8.81 -7.02
N ASN A 146 7.44 -9.39 -7.15
CA ASN A 146 7.03 -10.61 -6.47
C ASN A 146 7.08 -11.86 -7.35
N ASN A 147 7.71 -11.79 -8.54
CA ASN A 147 7.78 -12.90 -9.50
C ASN A 147 8.30 -14.21 -8.88
N LYS A 148 9.33 -14.13 -8.02
CA LYS A 148 9.95 -15.31 -7.39
C LYS A 148 9.49 -15.54 -5.96
N ASP A 149 9.41 -14.47 -5.18
CA ASP A 149 9.08 -14.49 -3.76
C ASP A 149 8.26 -13.24 -3.43
N SER A 150 7.48 -13.24 -2.36
CA SER A 150 6.72 -12.07 -1.90
C SER A 150 7.65 -11.03 -1.27
N HIS A 151 8.23 -10.16 -2.09
CA HIS A 151 9.19 -9.13 -1.69
C HIS A 151 8.52 -7.85 -1.21
N ILE A 152 7.41 -7.46 -1.84
CA ILE A 152 6.71 -6.20 -1.59
C ILE A 152 5.22 -6.40 -1.41
N TYR A 153 4.59 -5.41 -0.81
CA TYR A 153 3.17 -5.13 -0.89
C TYR A 153 3.00 -3.61 -1.13
N ILE A 154 1.87 -3.22 -1.71
CA ILE A 154 1.59 -1.81 -2.02
C ILE A 154 0.45 -1.33 -1.12
N LYS A 155 0.53 -0.08 -0.67
CA LYS A 155 -0.45 0.54 0.23
C LYS A 155 -0.98 1.87 -0.30
N HIS A 156 -2.21 2.17 0.08
CA HIS A 156 -2.73 3.53 0.10
C HIS A 156 -1.92 4.39 1.08
N ASP A 157 -1.48 5.57 0.64
CA ASP A 157 -0.93 6.59 1.53
C ASP A 157 -1.64 7.93 1.35
N SER A 158 -2.43 8.29 2.37
CA SER A 158 -3.13 9.57 2.47
C SER A 158 -2.22 10.82 2.45
N SER A 159 -0.90 10.66 2.50
CA SER A 159 0.05 11.75 2.34
C SER A 159 0.31 12.12 0.87
N LEU A 160 -0.08 11.26 -0.07
CA LEU A 160 0.03 11.45 -1.52
C LEU A 160 -1.28 11.96 -2.11
N ASP A 161 -1.19 12.69 -3.22
CA ASP A 161 -2.36 13.22 -3.91
C ASP A 161 -2.93 12.16 -4.88
N GLU A 162 -2.08 11.60 -5.75
CA GLU A 162 -2.45 10.67 -6.82
C GLU A 162 -1.40 9.56 -6.93
N GLY A 163 -1.24 8.78 -5.85
CA GLY A 163 -0.09 7.89 -5.69
C GLY A 163 -0.34 6.65 -4.83
N MET A 164 0.72 5.88 -4.62
CA MET A 164 0.74 4.71 -3.75
C MET A 164 2.12 4.50 -3.13
N GLU A 165 2.17 3.72 -2.05
CA GLU A 165 3.39 3.43 -1.30
C GLU A 165 3.84 1.99 -1.55
N ILE A 166 5.01 1.82 -2.17
CA ILE A 166 5.65 0.52 -2.34
C ILE A 166 6.39 0.17 -1.05
N VAL A 167 5.98 -0.90 -0.37
CA VAL A 167 6.58 -1.34 0.89
C VAL A 167 7.25 -2.68 0.74
N THR A 168 8.52 -2.77 1.10
CA THR A 168 9.24 -4.04 1.12
C THR A 168 9.06 -4.77 2.43
N HIS A 169 9.05 -6.10 2.35
CA HIS A 169 9.45 -6.92 3.48
C HIS A 169 10.91 -6.60 3.90
N PRO A 170 11.32 -6.88 5.15
CA PRO A 170 12.68 -6.58 5.62
C PRO A 170 13.75 -7.39 4.89
N MET A 171 14.79 -6.74 4.38
CA MET A 171 15.87 -7.38 3.64
C MET A 171 17.24 -6.93 4.14
N THR A 172 18.26 -7.76 4.07
CA THR A 172 19.64 -7.29 4.28
C THR A 172 20.04 -6.33 3.14
N LEU A 173 21.01 -5.45 3.39
CA LEU A 173 21.52 -4.55 2.35
C LEU A 173 22.02 -5.30 1.11
N ASP A 174 22.66 -6.45 1.33
CA ASP A 174 23.15 -7.30 0.24
C ASP A 174 21.99 -7.82 -0.63
N TYR A 175 20.91 -8.29 0.02
CA TYR A 175 19.73 -8.77 -0.68
C TYR A 175 19.04 -7.66 -1.48
N HIS A 176 18.92 -6.44 -0.93
CA HIS A 176 18.42 -5.28 -1.68
C HIS A 176 19.25 -4.98 -2.92
N LYS A 177 20.58 -5.17 -2.88
CA LYS A 177 21.47 -4.87 -4.01
C LYS A 177 21.43 -5.94 -5.09
N ASN A 178 21.38 -7.21 -4.68
CA ASN A 178 21.69 -8.35 -5.55
C ASN A 178 20.46 -9.17 -5.95
N ASN A 179 19.37 -9.12 -5.18
CA ASN A 179 18.21 -10.00 -5.35
C ASN A 179 16.91 -9.24 -5.60
N MET A 180 16.68 -8.14 -4.88
CA MET A 180 15.50 -7.31 -5.09
C MET A 180 15.58 -6.65 -6.49
N PRO A 181 14.59 -6.85 -7.38
CA PRO A 181 14.60 -6.33 -8.75
C PRO A 181 14.27 -4.83 -8.80
N TRP A 182 15.00 -4.02 -8.02
CA TRP A 182 14.75 -2.59 -7.90
C TRP A 182 14.87 -1.86 -9.23
N LYS A 183 15.79 -2.26 -10.13
CA LYS A 183 15.92 -1.57 -11.43
C LYS A 183 14.64 -1.71 -12.23
N GLU A 184 14.12 -2.92 -12.34
CA GLU A 184 12.91 -3.25 -13.08
C GLU A 184 11.68 -2.61 -12.45
N VAL A 185 11.57 -2.64 -11.12
CA VAL A 185 10.47 -1.98 -10.37
C VAL A 185 10.48 -0.47 -10.61
N LEU A 186 11.64 0.19 -10.47
CA LEU A 186 11.74 1.63 -10.61
C LEU A 186 11.55 2.09 -12.06
N GLU A 187 12.01 1.33 -13.05
CA GLU A 187 11.74 1.63 -14.45
C GLU A 187 10.26 1.41 -14.79
N LYS A 188 9.63 0.31 -14.31
CA LYS A 188 8.19 0.10 -14.50
C LYS A 188 7.36 1.23 -13.92
N ALA A 189 7.69 1.72 -12.72
CA ALA A 189 6.98 2.85 -12.14
C ALA A 189 7.05 4.10 -13.03
N LYS A 190 8.21 4.40 -13.64
CA LYS A 190 8.34 5.52 -14.59
C LYS A 190 7.55 5.29 -15.87
N ASP A 191 7.55 4.07 -16.40
CA ASP A 191 6.81 3.71 -17.61
C ASP A 191 5.29 3.82 -17.42
N LEU A 192 4.83 3.74 -16.17
CA LEU A 192 3.44 3.96 -15.75
C LEU A 192 3.18 5.41 -15.31
N ASP A 193 4.04 6.35 -15.74
CA ASP A 193 3.96 7.79 -15.49
C ASP A 193 4.06 8.24 -14.01
N TYR A 194 4.52 7.38 -13.11
CA TYR A 194 4.76 7.79 -11.72
C TYR A 194 6.02 8.64 -11.56
N SER A 195 5.98 9.56 -10.59
CA SER A 195 7.10 10.35 -10.11
C SER A 195 7.27 10.18 -8.60
N SER A 196 8.48 10.35 -8.08
CA SER A 196 8.75 10.27 -6.63
C SER A 196 9.68 11.40 -6.15
N HIS A 197 10.39 12.07 -7.07
CA HIS A 197 11.28 13.16 -6.71
C HIS A 197 10.67 14.54 -6.95
N TYR A 198 9.83 14.70 -7.98
CA TYR A 198 9.32 16.01 -8.40
C TYR A 198 7.99 16.38 -7.73
N THR A 199 7.64 15.69 -6.65
CA THR A 199 6.39 15.87 -5.90
C THR A 199 6.70 16.53 -4.55
N GLU A 200 5.71 17.16 -3.93
CA GLU A 200 5.89 17.85 -2.62
C GLU A 200 5.81 16.89 -1.42
N THR A 201 5.20 15.73 -1.65
CA THR A 201 4.73 14.74 -0.67
C THR A 201 5.71 13.56 -0.55
N ALA A 202 6.10 12.96 -1.69
CA ALA A 202 6.76 11.66 -1.74
C ALA A 202 8.08 11.57 -0.93
N GLY A 203 8.07 10.61 0.00
CA GLY A 203 9.15 10.18 0.85
C GLY A 203 9.85 8.89 0.40
N LEU A 204 11.00 8.66 1.03
CA LEU A 204 11.67 7.37 1.06
C LEU A 204 11.99 7.08 2.53
N HIS A 205 11.24 6.16 3.15
CA HIS A 205 11.47 5.75 4.53
C HIS A 205 12.27 4.46 4.57
N VAL A 206 13.20 4.40 5.53
CA VAL A 206 14.02 3.21 5.75
C VAL A 206 13.90 2.77 7.20
N HIS A 207 13.31 1.60 7.41
CA HIS A 207 13.20 0.96 8.71
C HIS A 207 14.42 0.09 9.00
N VAL A 208 14.89 0.09 10.23
CA VAL A 208 15.97 -0.79 10.71
C VAL A 208 15.49 -1.53 11.96
N ASN A 209 15.64 -2.86 11.99
CA ASN A 209 15.20 -3.69 13.11
C ASN A 209 15.96 -3.36 14.42
N LYS A 210 15.24 -3.13 15.52
CA LYS A 210 15.82 -2.76 16.82
C LYS A 210 16.77 -3.81 17.38
N ASN A 211 16.51 -5.09 17.13
CA ASN A 211 17.34 -6.19 17.59
C ASN A 211 18.76 -6.17 16.99
N PHE A 212 19.01 -5.47 15.88
CA PHE A 212 20.38 -5.20 15.41
C PHE A 212 21.17 -4.43 16.46
N PHE A 213 20.54 -3.50 17.18
CA PHE A 213 21.17 -2.64 18.18
C PHE A 213 21.34 -3.32 19.54
N GLY A 214 20.99 -4.59 19.71
CA GLY A 214 21.21 -5.32 20.96
C GLY A 214 20.04 -6.16 21.40
N SER A 215 20.29 -7.04 22.37
CA SER A 215 19.27 -7.96 22.89
C SER A 215 18.45 -7.37 24.04
N SER A 216 18.97 -6.35 24.75
CA SER A 216 18.24 -5.66 25.82
C SER A 216 17.82 -4.25 25.39
N ILE A 217 16.81 -3.71 26.06
CA ILE A 217 16.32 -2.34 25.82
C ILE A 217 17.44 -1.33 26.08
N GLU A 218 18.28 -1.55 27.08
CA GLU A 218 19.38 -0.66 27.43
C GLU A 218 20.44 -0.62 26.33
N GLU A 219 20.84 -1.78 25.78
CA GLU A 219 21.78 -1.83 24.67
C GLU A 219 21.22 -1.17 23.41
N GLN A 220 19.94 -1.43 23.12
CA GLN A 220 19.23 -0.83 21.99
C GLN A 220 19.19 0.68 22.16
N ASP A 221 18.79 1.18 23.32
CA ASP A 221 18.74 2.60 23.64
C ASP A 221 20.11 3.26 23.47
N GLU A 222 21.17 2.65 24.02
CA GLU A 222 22.53 3.16 23.93
C GLU A 222 22.95 3.36 22.46
N ARG A 223 22.79 2.34 21.62
CA ARG A 223 23.21 2.41 20.21
C ARG A 223 22.23 3.22 19.34
N ILE A 224 20.93 3.19 19.60
CA ILE A 224 19.95 4.07 18.92
C ILE A 224 20.24 5.54 19.24
N SER A 225 20.61 5.86 20.49
CA SER A 225 20.98 7.22 20.88
C SER A 225 22.15 7.77 20.05
N ARG A 226 23.09 6.91 19.67
CA ARG A 226 24.22 7.22 18.78
C ARG A 226 23.78 7.49 17.35
N VAL A 227 22.80 6.74 16.83
CA VAL A 227 22.17 7.04 15.53
C VAL A 227 21.57 8.44 15.55
N LEU A 228 20.75 8.75 16.57
CA LEU A 228 20.12 10.05 16.70
C LEU A 228 21.15 11.17 16.80
N PHE A 229 22.18 10.97 17.63
CA PHE A 229 23.29 11.92 17.79
C PHE A 229 24.04 12.17 16.48
N PHE A 230 24.32 11.13 15.70
CA PHE A 230 24.98 11.27 14.40
C PHE A 230 24.16 12.15 13.45
N VAL A 231 22.84 11.92 13.38
CA VAL A 231 21.93 12.70 12.53
C VAL A 231 21.87 14.15 12.97
N GLU A 232 21.72 14.42 14.28
CA GLU A 232 21.70 15.77 14.85
C GLU A 232 22.99 16.55 14.59
N ASN A 233 24.14 15.89 14.80
CA ASN A 233 25.44 16.55 14.71
C ASN A 233 25.86 16.83 13.25
N ASN A 234 25.33 16.06 12.29
CA ASN A 234 25.61 16.21 10.86
C ASN A 234 24.41 16.78 10.08
N TRP A 235 23.47 17.45 10.76
CA TRP A 235 22.18 17.88 10.21
C TRP A 235 22.28 18.54 8.81
N ASP A 236 23.14 19.54 8.62
CA ASP A 236 23.25 20.25 7.34
C ASP A 236 23.67 19.32 6.19
N LYS A 237 24.47 18.29 6.49
CA LYS A 237 24.89 17.26 5.53
C LYS A 237 23.77 16.26 5.27
N ILE A 238 22.99 15.89 6.29
CA ILE A 238 21.80 15.05 6.16
C ILE A 238 20.73 15.74 5.29
N VAL A 239 20.45 17.02 5.53
CA VAL A 239 19.50 17.82 4.72
C VAL A 239 19.96 17.87 3.26
N CYS A 240 21.26 18.12 3.03
CA CYS A 240 21.81 18.13 1.67
C CYS A 240 21.69 16.75 0.99
N PHE A 241 21.97 15.67 1.73
CA PHE A 241 21.85 14.30 1.24
C PHE A 241 20.39 13.95 0.91
N SER A 242 19.45 14.37 1.75
CA SER A 242 18.04 13.97 1.67
C SER A 242 17.28 14.57 0.49
N ARG A 243 17.77 15.70 -0.04
CA ARG A 243 17.13 16.49 -1.12
C ARG A 243 15.81 17.14 -0.72
N ARG A 244 15.49 17.17 0.58
CA ARG A 244 14.37 17.98 1.10
C ARG A 244 14.82 19.44 1.25
N THR A 245 13.91 20.37 0.99
CA THR A 245 14.11 21.79 1.32
C THR A 245 13.96 21.99 2.82
N GLU A 246 14.38 23.15 3.34
CA GLU A 246 14.27 23.46 4.76
C GLU A 246 12.81 23.47 5.26
N ASP A 247 11.88 23.99 4.46
CA ASP A 247 10.46 23.99 4.80
C ASP A 247 9.87 22.57 4.77
N ASN A 248 10.23 21.78 3.76
CA ASN A 248 9.77 20.40 3.63
C ASN A 248 10.28 19.51 4.77
N ILE A 249 11.56 19.66 5.17
CA ILE A 249 12.13 18.85 6.26
C ILE A 249 11.58 19.27 7.63
N ARG A 250 11.25 20.55 7.85
CA ARG A 250 10.58 21.03 9.07
C ARG A 250 9.20 20.46 9.24
N ARG A 251 8.46 20.26 8.15
CA ARG A 251 7.11 19.70 8.16
C ARG A 251 7.10 18.19 8.38
N TRP A 252 8.03 17.47 7.75
CA TRP A 252 7.91 16.00 7.61
C TRP A 252 8.91 15.20 8.44
N ALA A 253 10.06 15.79 8.81
CA ALA A 253 11.18 15.05 9.37
C ALA A 253 12.08 15.94 10.26
N TYR A 254 11.50 16.73 11.16
CA TYR A 254 12.28 17.67 11.96
C TYR A 254 13.21 16.95 12.95
N LYS A 255 14.30 17.62 13.33
CA LYS A 255 15.26 17.16 14.33
C LYS A 255 14.75 17.39 15.77
N TYR A 256 15.34 16.74 16.75
CA TYR A 256 15.06 16.93 18.19
C TYR A 256 15.71 18.19 18.78
N ASP A 257 16.68 18.77 18.06
CA ASP A 257 17.33 20.06 18.35
C ASP A 257 18.15 20.05 19.67
N ILE A 258 18.88 18.95 19.90
CA ILE A 258 19.80 18.77 21.02
C ILE A 258 21.15 18.28 20.50
N LYS A 259 22.24 18.92 20.93
CA LYS A 259 23.62 18.60 20.49
C LYS A 259 24.57 18.25 21.64
N SER A 260 24.05 17.94 22.83
CA SER A 260 24.88 17.72 24.03
C SER A 260 25.58 16.36 24.02
N ASN A 261 24.84 15.26 24.21
CA ASN A 261 25.35 13.89 24.19
C ASN A 261 24.26 12.92 23.69
N PRO A 262 24.60 11.68 23.30
CA PRO A 262 23.64 10.72 22.77
C PRO A 262 22.42 10.49 23.66
N LYS A 263 22.64 10.30 24.97
CA LYS A 263 21.57 10.04 25.94
C LYS A 263 20.55 11.18 26.01
N ASP A 264 21.00 12.43 26.00
CA ASP A 264 20.09 13.60 26.04
C ASP A 264 19.19 13.68 24.79
N VAL A 265 19.74 13.33 23.62
CA VAL A 265 18.97 13.28 22.36
C VAL A 265 17.90 12.18 22.45
N LEU A 266 18.26 11.00 22.95
CA LEU A 266 17.32 9.90 23.15
C LEU A 266 16.22 10.25 24.16
N ASP A 267 16.57 10.85 25.30
CA ASP A 267 15.60 11.25 26.32
C ASP A 267 14.59 12.26 25.77
N LYS A 268 15.02 13.16 24.86
CA LYS A 268 14.11 14.06 24.13
C LYS A 268 13.28 13.31 23.11
N ALA A 269 13.87 12.38 22.37
CA ALA A 269 13.18 11.58 21.37
C ALA A 269 12.07 10.73 21.99
N LYS A 270 12.32 10.07 23.11
CA LYS A 270 11.33 9.27 23.84
C LYS A 270 10.18 10.09 24.43
N ARG A 271 10.42 11.37 24.74
CA ARG A 271 9.37 12.31 25.17
C ARG A 271 8.56 12.89 24.00
N ASN A 272 9.00 12.67 22.76
CA ASN A 272 8.30 13.11 21.58
C ASN A 272 7.43 11.96 21.04
N SER A 273 6.11 12.15 21.05
CA SER A 273 5.15 11.20 20.48
C SER A 273 4.94 11.39 18.97
N SER A 274 5.53 12.41 18.36
CA SER A 274 5.39 12.68 16.93
C SER A 274 6.22 11.73 16.08
N ARG A 275 5.58 11.09 15.10
CA ARG A 275 6.26 10.33 14.04
C ARG A 275 7.04 11.22 13.07
N TYR A 276 6.72 12.52 12.97
CA TYR A 276 7.33 13.47 12.01
C TYR A 276 8.71 13.97 12.48
N THR A 277 9.59 13.02 12.74
CA THR A 277 10.98 13.26 13.17
C THR A 277 11.92 12.59 12.19
N CYS A 278 13.14 13.14 12.05
CA CYS A 278 14.13 12.63 11.09
C CYS A 278 14.44 11.13 11.26
N VAL A 279 14.43 10.66 12.52
CA VAL A 279 14.49 9.24 12.88
C VAL A 279 13.39 8.94 13.89
N ASN A 280 12.31 8.30 13.46
CA ASN A 280 11.21 7.90 14.31
C ASN A 280 11.57 6.62 15.09
N ILE A 281 11.48 6.67 16.42
CA ILE A 281 11.81 5.55 17.33
C ILE A 281 10.58 4.90 18.00
N THR A 282 9.38 5.41 17.70
CA THR A 282 8.12 5.02 18.34
C THR A 282 7.63 3.63 17.92
N ASN A 283 8.09 3.14 16.76
CA ASN A 283 7.79 1.80 16.27
C ASN A 283 8.34 0.73 17.24
N ILE A 284 7.54 -0.31 17.51
CA ILE A 284 7.89 -1.34 18.51
C ILE A 284 9.20 -2.07 18.14
N SER A 285 9.31 -2.53 16.89
CA SER A 285 10.39 -3.43 16.46
C SER A 285 11.44 -2.77 15.57
N THR A 286 11.24 -1.52 15.15
CA THR A 286 12.14 -0.82 14.23
C THR A 286 12.41 0.62 14.67
N ILE A 287 13.51 1.21 14.21
CA ILE A 287 13.64 2.66 14.05
C ILE A 287 13.44 2.99 12.57
N GLU A 288 13.03 4.21 12.26
CA GLU A 288 12.62 4.59 10.90
C GLU A 288 13.24 5.94 10.51
N PHE A 289 14.06 5.94 9.47
CA PHE A 289 14.62 7.15 8.89
C PHE A 289 13.61 7.75 7.90
N ARG A 290 13.07 8.92 8.24
CA ARG A 290 12.00 9.59 7.46
C ARG A 290 12.50 10.80 6.66
N VAL A 291 13.79 11.10 6.78
CA VAL A 291 14.37 12.35 6.29
C VAL A 291 14.49 12.41 4.77
N PHE A 292 14.53 11.27 4.07
CA PHE A 292 14.82 11.22 2.65
C PHE A 292 13.59 11.57 1.81
N ARG A 293 13.83 12.30 0.72
CA ARG A 293 12.84 12.50 -0.34
C ARG A 293 12.74 11.25 -1.20
N GLY A 294 11.59 11.02 -1.82
CA GLY A 294 11.38 9.93 -2.78
C GLY A 294 12.33 9.94 -3.98
N THR A 295 12.44 8.81 -4.69
CA THR A 295 13.27 8.64 -5.88
C THR A 295 12.88 7.44 -6.73
N LEU A 296 12.91 7.62 -8.05
CA LEU A 296 12.91 6.51 -9.02
C LEU A 296 14.30 6.27 -9.65
N LYS A 297 15.36 6.86 -9.08
CA LYS A 297 16.75 6.62 -9.49
C LYS A 297 17.37 5.52 -8.63
N TYR A 298 17.70 4.39 -9.25
CA TYR A 298 18.34 3.24 -8.59
C TYR A 298 19.55 3.62 -7.74
N ASN A 299 20.50 4.39 -8.31
CA ASN A 299 21.70 4.82 -7.58
C ASN A 299 21.35 5.58 -6.29
N THR A 300 20.34 6.46 -6.33
CA THR A 300 19.92 7.23 -5.16
C THR A 300 19.22 6.36 -4.11
N LEU A 301 18.39 5.40 -4.53
CA LEU A 301 17.76 4.45 -3.62
C LEU A 301 18.83 3.63 -2.88
N ILE A 302 19.72 2.96 -3.61
CA ILE A 302 20.77 2.11 -3.02
C ILE A 302 21.77 2.93 -2.21
N ALA A 303 22.16 4.14 -2.66
CA ALA A 303 22.98 5.05 -1.87
C ALA A 303 22.33 5.39 -0.51
N THR A 304 21.01 5.55 -0.48
CA THR A 304 20.27 5.83 0.76
C THR A 304 20.33 4.64 1.71
N LEU A 305 20.12 3.42 1.20
CA LEU A 305 20.24 2.20 2.01
C LEU A 305 21.65 1.99 2.54
N GLN A 306 22.68 2.19 1.71
CA GLN A 306 24.08 2.13 2.13
C GLN A 306 24.43 3.17 3.17
N PHE A 307 23.85 4.36 3.08
CA PHE A 307 24.08 5.42 4.05
C PHE A 307 23.47 5.07 5.41
N VAL A 308 22.21 4.63 5.43
CA VAL A 308 21.54 4.16 6.65
C VAL A 308 22.28 2.98 7.26
N ASP A 309 22.68 2.01 6.44
CA ASP A 309 23.45 0.84 6.84
C ASP A 309 24.72 1.23 7.62
N GLU A 310 25.49 2.18 7.08
CA GLU A 310 26.75 2.61 7.67
C GLU A 310 26.56 3.50 8.91
N ILE A 311 25.53 4.35 8.95
CA ILE A 311 25.15 5.08 10.18
C ILE A 311 24.88 4.09 11.31
N CYS A 312 24.13 3.03 11.03
CA CYS A 312 23.85 1.98 12.00
C CYS A 312 25.11 1.20 12.39
N ASN A 313 26.03 0.90 11.45
CA ASN A 313 27.31 0.24 11.75
C ASN A 313 28.19 1.06 12.70
N VAL A 314 28.33 2.38 12.45
CA VAL A 314 29.12 3.23 13.34
C VAL A 314 28.47 3.38 14.70
N ALA A 315 27.14 3.49 14.77
CA ALA A 315 26.42 3.55 16.03
C ALA A 315 26.53 2.25 16.85
N PHE A 316 26.53 1.10 16.18
CA PHE A 316 26.71 -0.21 16.81
C PHE A 316 28.14 -0.41 17.33
N SER A 317 29.14 -0.05 16.53
CA SER A 317 30.55 -0.37 16.78
C SER A 317 31.32 0.64 17.63
N MET A 318 30.83 1.88 17.74
CA MET A 318 31.52 2.95 18.47
C MET A 318 30.92 3.19 19.85
N SER A 319 31.78 3.63 20.78
CA SER A 319 31.39 4.25 22.04
C SER A 319 30.91 5.69 21.86
N ASP A 320 30.25 6.26 22.88
CA ASP A 320 29.81 7.67 22.90
C ASP A 320 30.98 8.63 22.66
N LYS A 321 32.16 8.33 23.22
CA LYS A 321 33.37 9.16 23.02
C LYS A 321 33.86 9.10 21.57
N GLU A 322 33.81 7.93 20.94
CA GLU A 322 34.26 7.76 19.56
C GLU A 322 33.31 8.46 18.59
N ILE A 323 31.99 8.30 18.75
CA ILE A 323 31.01 8.93 17.87
C ILE A 323 30.99 10.46 18.04
N HIS A 324 31.22 10.98 19.25
CA HIS A 324 31.43 12.41 19.47
C HIS A 324 32.59 12.98 18.63
N ASN A 325 33.64 12.18 18.45
CA ASN A 325 34.84 12.57 17.70
C ASN A 325 34.76 12.24 16.20
N LEU A 326 33.66 11.64 15.75
CA LEU A 326 33.41 11.26 14.36
C LEU A 326 32.84 12.46 13.59
N THR A 327 33.74 13.26 13.01
CA THR A 327 33.34 14.32 12.07
C THR A 327 32.85 13.73 10.74
N TRP A 328 32.06 14.49 9.97
CA TRP A 328 31.63 14.09 8.62
C TRP A 328 32.79 13.58 7.77
N ASN A 329 33.92 14.30 7.72
CA ASN A 329 35.08 13.87 6.94
C ASN A 329 35.69 12.55 7.45
N LYS A 330 35.71 12.32 8.76
CA LYS A 330 36.17 11.03 9.30
C LYS A 330 35.21 9.90 8.96
N PHE A 331 33.90 10.15 9.02
CA PHE A 331 32.88 9.19 8.58
C PHE A 331 33.06 8.82 7.10
N ILE A 332 33.12 9.82 6.23
CA ILE A 332 33.32 9.64 4.79
C ILE A 332 34.62 8.89 4.45
N ASN A 333 35.72 9.19 5.15
CA ASN A 333 37.01 8.52 4.91
C ASN A 333 37.03 7.05 5.37
N ARG A 334 36.06 6.60 6.17
CA ARG A 334 35.92 5.19 6.58
C ARG A 334 35.18 4.36 5.54
N LEU A 335 34.41 4.99 4.66
CA LEU A 335 33.64 4.29 3.64
C LEU A 335 34.57 3.51 2.71
N ASN A 336 34.27 2.23 2.51
CA ASN A 336 34.93 1.41 1.50
C ASN A 336 34.22 1.60 0.15
N PRO A 337 34.86 2.23 -0.86
CA PRO A 337 34.20 2.50 -2.14
C PRO A 337 33.77 1.24 -2.90
N TYR A 338 34.39 0.09 -2.62
CA TYR A 338 33.99 -1.19 -3.21
C TYR A 338 32.75 -1.79 -2.54
N ALA A 339 32.52 -1.49 -1.26
CA ALA A 339 31.37 -2.00 -0.52
C ALA A 339 30.11 -1.14 -0.74
N VAL A 340 30.32 0.19 -0.81
CA VAL A 340 29.23 1.19 -0.92
C VAL A 340 29.39 2.13 -2.14
N PRO A 341 29.51 1.59 -3.37
CA PRO A 341 29.82 2.40 -4.55
C PRO A 341 28.74 3.43 -4.90
N GLU A 342 27.46 3.08 -4.74
CA GLU A 342 26.35 4.01 -5.00
C GLU A 342 26.36 5.20 -4.03
N LEU A 343 26.67 4.94 -2.75
CA LEU A 343 26.83 5.98 -1.74
C LEU A 343 27.99 6.93 -2.09
N ILE A 344 29.16 6.40 -2.48
CA ILE A 344 30.29 7.24 -2.88
C ILE A 344 29.91 8.12 -4.06
N THR A 345 29.33 7.53 -5.10
CA THR A 345 28.89 8.25 -6.31
C THR A 345 27.92 9.37 -5.93
N TYR A 346 26.92 9.06 -5.11
CA TYR A 346 25.92 10.05 -4.70
C TYR A 346 26.50 11.17 -3.85
N LEU A 347 27.44 10.87 -2.94
CA LEU A 347 28.11 11.88 -2.11
C LEU A 347 28.99 12.81 -2.95
N GLU A 348 29.65 12.31 -3.99
CA GLU A 348 30.43 13.12 -4.93
C GLU A 348 29.52 14.06 -5.73
N GLU A 349 28.42 13.55 -6.31
CA GLU A 349 27.43 14.35 -7.04
C GLU A 349 26.84 15.48 -6.17
N ARG A 350 26.65 15.21 -4.87
CA ARG A 350 26.12 16.17 -3.90
C ARG A 350 27.19 17.08 -3.28
N LYS A 351 28.46 16.95 -3.67
CA LYS A 351 29.61 17.69 -3.09
C LYS A 351 29.72 17.49 -1.56
N LEU A 352 29.33 16.32 -1.09
CA LEU A 352 29.44 15.87 0.30
C LEU A 352 30.69 15.01 0.53
N TYR A 353 31.39 14.65 -0.55
CA TYR A 353 32.64 13.89 -0.53
C TYR A 353 33.84 14.81 -0.79
N THR A 354 34.76 14.93 0.19
CA THR A 354 36.07 15.58 0.00
C THR A 354 37.17 14.66 0.47
N ARG A 355 37.70 13.83 -0.44
CA ARG A 355 38.89 13.04 -0.14
C ARG A 355 40.09 13.98 -0.15
N LYS A 356 40.75 14.18 0.99
CA LYS A 356 42.12 14.67 0.96
C LYS A 356 42.94 13.58 0.29
N VAL A 357 43.30 13.79 -0.98
CA VAL A 357 44.30 12.97 -1.64
C VAL A 357 45.57 13.14 -0.81
N GLY A 358 45.91 12.13 -0.03
CA GLY A 358 47.23 12.06 0.58
C GLY A 358 48.21 12.04 -0.57
N VAL A 359 48.96 13.13 -0.73
CA VAL A 359 50.20 13.13 -1.48
C VAL A 359 51.05 12.06 -0.81
N LYS A 360 51.15 10.89 -1.45
CA LYS A 360 52.10 9.85 -1.06
C LYS A 360 53.50 10.30 -1.42
#